data_AF-A0A4W5LX78-F1
#
_entry.id   AF-A0A4W5LX78-F1
#
_cell.length_a   1.000
_cell.length_b   1.000
_cell.length_c   1.000
_cell.angle_alpha   90.00
_cell.angle_beta   90.00
_cell.angle_gamma   90.00
#
_symmetry.space_group_name_H-M   'P 1'
#
loop_
_entity.id
_entity.type
_entity.pdbx_description
1 polymer ?
#
loop_
_entity_poly.entity_id
_entity_poly.type
_entity_poly.pdbx_seq_one_letter_code
_entity_poly.pdbx_strand_id
1 'polypeptide(L)'
;MLFMFIFAVVAVQLFKGRFFYCTDESKEFERDCRGEYLVYERNNEVKAQKREWKKYDFHYDNVLWALLTLFTVSTGEGWPQ
;
A
#
# COMPACT_ATOMS: atom_id res chain seq x y z
N MET A 1 1.92 -2.72 24.83
CA MET A 1 3.20 -2.89 24.09
C MET A 1 3.52 -4.35 23.76
N LEU A 2 3.51 -5.29 24.71
CA LEU A 2 3.78 -6.71 24.41
C LEU A 2 2.85 -7.29 23.33
N PHE A 3 1.54 -7.10 23.44
CA PHE A 3 0.58 -7.58 22.44
C PHE A 3 0.81 -6.96 21.05
N MET A 4 1.07 -5.65 20.97
CA MET A 4 1.42 -4.98 19.72
C MET A 4 2.67 -5.57 19.08
N PHE A 5 3.68 -5.92 19.88
CA PHE A 5 4.89 -6.56 19.38
C PHE A 5 4.63 -7.98 18.84
N ILE A 6 3.83 -8.79 19.56
CA ILE A 6 3.44 -10.14 19.09
C ILE A 6 2.72 -10.03 17.74
N PHE A 7 1.71 -9.16 17.65
CA PHE A 7 0.97 -8.95 16.40
C PHE A 7 1.86 -8.38 15.29
N ALA A 8 2.79 -7.47 15.60
CA ALA A 8 3.73 -6.93 14.62
C ALA A 8 4.62 -8.04 14.04
N VAL A 9 5.18 -8.93 14.87
CA VAL A 9 6.00 -10.06 14.39
C VAL A 9 5.16 -11.00 13.53
N VAL A 10 3.95 -11.36 13.95
CA VAL A 10 3.04 -12.22 13.16
C VAL A 10 2.71 -11.56 11.82
N ALA A 11 2.37 -10.28 11.82
CA ALA A 11 2.02 -9.56 10.61
C ALA A 11 3.19 -9.46 9.63
N VAL A 12 4.42 -9.24 10.12
CA VAL A 12 5.63 -9.28 9.28
C VAL A 12 5.77 -10.65 8.61
N GLN A 13 5.58 -11.76 9.32
CA GLN A 13 5.72 -13.08 8.72
C GLN A 13 4.67 -13.39 7.65
N LEU A 14 3.45 -12.87 7.81
CA LEU A 14 2.36 -13.11 6.86
C LEU A 14 2.42 -12.16 5.65
N PHE A 15 2.75 -10.89 5.88
CA PHE A 15 2.49 -9.81 4.93
C PHE A 15 3.73 -9.06 4.44
N LYS A 16 4.93 -9.43 4.88
CA LYS A 16 6.18 -8.83 4.39
C LYS A 16 6.26 -8.91 2.87
N GLY A 17 6.53 -7.78 2.24
CA GLY A 17 6.69 -7.66 0.80
C GLY A 17 5.39 -7.73 -0.01
N ARG A 18 4.21 -7.72 0.65
CA ARG A 18 2.92 -7.83 -0.06
C ARG A 18 2.19 -6.51 -0.30
N PHE A 19 2.56 -5.45 0.43
CA PHE A 19 1.82 -4.17 0.44
C PHE A 19 2.34 -3.22 -0.65
N PHE A 20 2.11 -3.60 -1.90
CA PHE A 20 2.41 -2.80 -3.08
C PHE A 20 1.20 -2.69 -4.01
N TYR A 21 1.19 -1.65 -4.84
CA TYR A 21 0.12 -1.41 -5.82
C TYR A 21 0.68 -0.68 -7.05
N CYS A 22 -0.03 -0.80 -8.16
CA CYS A 22 0.24 0.01 -9.34
C CYS A 22 -0.58 1.31 -9.28
N THR A 23 -0.04 2.43 -9.79
CA THR A 23 -0.82 3.67 -9.95
C THR A 23 -2.00 3.53 -10.93
N ASP A 24 -1.98 2.50 -11.78
CA ASP A 24 -3.09 2.09 -12.64
C ASP A 24 -3.83 0.91 -12.00
N GLU A 25 -5.06 1.15 -11.53
CA GLU A 25 -5.92 0.16 -10.84
C GLU A 25 -6.25 -1.07 -11.72
N SER A 26 -6.08 -0.98 -13.03
CA SER A 26 -6.27 -2.12 -13.93
C SER A 26 -5.14 -3.14 -13.89
N LYS A 27 -4.05 -2.88 -13.13
CA LYS A 27 -2.85 -3.73 -13.04
C LYS A 27 -2.60 -4.17 -11.60
N GLU A 28 -2.71 -5.48 -11.37
CA GLU A 28 -2.51 -6.09 -10.06
C GLU A 28 -1.05 -6.51 -9.79
N PHE A 29 -0.28 -6.83 -10.83
CA PHE A 29 1.08 -7.37 -10.69
C PHE A 29 2.16 -6.38 -11.15
N GLU A 30 3.30 -6.36 -10.45
CA GLU A 30 4.47 -5.52 -10.77
C GLU A 30 4.94 -5.67 -12.22
N ARG A 31 4.94 -6.90 -12.74
CA ARG A 31 5.35 -7.20 -14.13
C ARG A 31 4.48 -6.49 -15.18
N ASP A 32 3.21 -6.24 -14.84
CA ASP A 32 2.20 -5.65 -15.72
C ASP A 32 2.09 -4.13 -15.50
N CYS A 33 2.67 -3.60 -14.42
CA CYS A 33 2.72 -2.17 -14.08
C CYS A 33 3.83 -1.43 -14.87
N ARG A 34 3.71 -1.41 -16.21
CA ARG A 34 4.70 -0.82 -17.12
C ARG A 34 4.06 0.07 -18.18
N GLY A 35 4.82 1.05 -18.69
CA GLY A 35 4.34 1.99 -19.71
C GLY A 35 3.46 3.10 -19.12
N GLU A 36 2.47 3.56 -19.89
CA GLU A 36 1.60 4.69 -19.54
C GLU A 36 0.12 4.29 -19.55
N TYR A 37 -0.70 5.02 -18.77
CA TYR A 37 -2.15 4.88 -18.69
C TYR A 37 -2.83 6.26 -18.80
N LEU A 38 -4.09 6.28 -19.20
CA LEU A 38 -4.85 7.51 -19.38
C LEU A 38 -5.62 7.84 -18.11
N VAL A 39 -5.42 9.05 -17.60
CA VAL A 39 -6.19 9.61 -16.49
C VAL A 39 -7.21 10.58 -17.05
N TYR A 40 -8.48 10.37 -16.68
CA TYR A 40 -9.61 11.22 -17.04
C TYR A 40 -9.90 12.18 -15.89
N GLU A 41 -9.56 13.45 -16.08
CA GLU A 41 -9.84 14.49 -15.09
C GLU A 41 -11.29 15.03 -15.26
N ARG A 42 -11.86 15.62 -14.20
CA ARG A 42 -13.25 16.16 -14.20
C ARG A 42 -13.50 17.23 -15.27
N ASN A 43 -12.45 17.83 -15.82
CA ASN A 43 -12.53 18.88 -16.83
C ASN A 43 -12.55 18.34 -18.27
N ASN A 44 -12.79 17.04 -18.48
CA ASN A 44 -12.66 16.34 -19.77
C ASN A 44 -11.24 16.37 -20.38
N GLU A 45 -10.23 16.69 -19.59
CA GLU A 45 -8.84 16.53 -20.00
C GLU A 45 -8.41 15.08 -19.85
N VAL A 46 -7.76 14.55 -20.90
CA VAL A 46 -7.15 13.22 -20.88
C VAL A 46 -5.64 13.41 -20.87
N LYS A 47 -4.99 12.92 -19.82
CA LYS A 47 -3.53 12.98 -19.69
C LYS A 47 -2.96 11.57 -19.62
N ALA A 48 -1.90 11.33 -20.39
CA ALA A 48 -1.09 10.14 -20.22
C ALA A 48 -0.22 10.31 -18.97
N GLN A 49 -0.26 9.34 -18.07
CA GLN A 49 0.61 9.28 -16.90
C GLN A 49 1.40 7.97 -16.92
N LYS A 50 2.63 8.01 -16.40
CA LYS A 50 3.48 6.82 -16.28
C LYS A 50 2.93 5.91 -15.18
N ARG A 51 2.91 4.59 -15.46
CA ARG A 51 2.62 3.58 -14.44
C ARG A 51 3.79 3.48 -13.47
N GLU A 52 3.51 3.51 -12.18
CA GLU A 52 4.49 3.37 -11.12
C GLU A 52 4.05 2.28 -10.14
N TRP A 53 4.96 1.36 -9.82
CA TRP A 53 4.76 0.37 -8.78
C TRP A 53 5.17 0.97 -7.44
N LYS A 54 4.19 1.24 -6.58
CA LYS A 54 4.36 1.95 -5.32
C LYS A 54 4.12 1.04 -4.15
N LYS A 55 4.75 1.37 -3.03
CA LYS A 55 4.50 0.74 -1.73
C LYS A 55 3.45 1.59 -0.99
N TYR A 56 2.53 0.94 -0.28
CA TYR A 56 1.64 1.66 0.64
C TYR A 56 2.43 2.31 1.78
N ASP A 57 2.00 3.47 2.26
CA ASP A 57 2.65 4.18 3.37
C ASP A 57 2.62 3.35 4.67
N PHE A 58 1.56 2.58 4.87
CA PHE A 58 1.43 1.63 5.97
C PHE A 58 1.64 0.20 5.46
N HIS A 59 2.65 -0.49 5.99
CA HIS A 59 3.07 -1.79 5.51
C HIS A 59 3.73 -2.64 6.60
N TYR A 60 3.83 -3.94 6.37
CA TYR A 60 4.36 -4.92 7.34
C TYR A 60 5.73 -5.49 6.97
N ASP A 61 6.60 -4.71 6.32
CA ASP A 61 7.92 -5.20 5.84
C ASP A 61 8.95 -5.46 6.96
N ASN A 62 8.84 -4.74 8.07
CA ASN A 62 9.67 -4.92 9.26
C ASN A 62 8.90 -4.55 10.52
N VAL A 63 9.44 -4.95 11.67
CA VAL A 63 8.74 -4.83 12.97
C VAL A 63 8.45 -3.37 13.33
N LEU A 64 9.35 -2.44 13.02
CA LEU A 64 9.15 -1.02 13.33
C LEU A 64 7.95 -0.45 12.57
N TRP A 65 7.88 -0.70 11.26
CA TRP A 65 6.74 -0.25 10.44
C TRP A 65 5.44 -0.97 10.78
N ALA A 66 5.50 -2.28 11.07
CA ALA A 66 4.34 -3.04 11.51
C ALA A 66 3.74 -2.48 12.82
N LEU A 67 4.57 -2.04 13.77
CA LEU A 67 4.11 -1.36 14.98
C LEU A 67 3.42 -0.03 14.68
N LEU A 68 3.95 0.77 13.74
CA LEU A 68 3.33 2.02 13.32
C LEU A 68 1.98 1.78 12.65
N THR A 69 1.89 0.82 11.73
CA THR A 69 0.64 0.43 11.08
C THR A 69 -0.40 -0.07 12.09
N LEU A 70 -0.01 -0.95 13.02
CA LEU A 70 -0.92 -1.43 14.07
C LEU A 70 -1.38 -0.32 15.01
N PHE A 71 -0.52 0.67 15.28
CA PHE A 71 -0.89 1.83 16.07
C PHE A 71 -2.00 2.64 15.38
N THR A 72 -1.81 2.98 14.11
CA THR A 72 -2.81 3.70 13.28
C THR A 72 -4.15 2.94 13.19
N VAL A 73 -4.11 1.61 12.98
CA VAL A 73 -5.33 0.79 12.99
C VAL A 73 -6.01 0.79 14.36
N SER A 74 -5.24 0.78 15.45
CA SER A 74 -5.79 0.76 16.81
C SER A 74 -6.43 2.07 17.26
N THR A 75 -6.00 3.20 16.70
CA THR A 75 -6.65 4.51 16.91
C THR A 75 -7.86 4.71 16.00
N GLY A 76 -8.06 3.84 15.01
CA GLY A 76 -9.14 3.93 14.02
C GLY A 76 -8.91 5.00 12.94
N GLU A 77 -7.74 5.63 12.93
CA GLU A 77 -7.42 6.64 11.91
C GLU A 77 -7.00 5.93 10.62
N GLY A 78 -7.75 6.12 9.53
CA GLY A 78 -7.45 5.49 8.25
C GLY A 78 -7.79 3.99 8.18
N TRP A 79 -8.63 3.48 9.09
CA TRP A 79 -9.18 2.12 9.00
C TRP A 79 -10.73 2.14 9.09
N PRO A 80 -11.47 1.57 8.11
CA PRO A 80 -10.97 1.01 6.85
C PRO A 80 -10.54 2.11 5.87
N GLN A 81 -9.54 1.78 5.06
CA GLN A 81 -9.04 2.61 3.95
C GLN A 81 -9.66 2.16 2.63
#